data_AF-A0A357NCL6-F1
#
_entry.id   AF-A0A357NCL6-F1
#
_cell.length_a   1.000
_cell.length_b   1.000
_cell.length_c   1.000
_cell.angle_alpha   90.00
_cell.angle_beta   90.00
_cell.angle_gamma   90.00
#
_symmetry.space_group_name_H-M   'P 1'
#
loop_
_entity.id
_entity.type
_entity.pdbx_description
1 polymer ?
#
loop_
_entity_poly.entity_id
_entity_poly.type
_entity_poly.pdbx_seq_one_letter_code
_entity_poly.pdbx_strand_id
1 'polypeptide(L)'
;WLLDPTDYTIDAAAATAIHNSLVGGTDVTVQTATAGTGNGDIFVNSAIDWNTGNTLNLSAYRDVNVNSTITGTGGGNLVLRADNNGEGQGTVNLNANISLTGGSGSNINNVSIYYNPASYTDSATNSTTSTSIDGATVTTNNPYKSKVTNGSLAAYMLVNSLADLDNIRNNLSGVYALSKDIDANETGTWNSGAGWRSIGGVYVDDSTMFSGIFDGGGHVIDGLTINNSTAAINDALGLFGNLNYATISNLGLENVNIVYKGSQYVTIGALAGKSYNRGTLTNCY
;
A
#
# COMPACT_ATOMS: atom_id res chain seq x y z
N TRP A 1 4.78 -29.81 -5.75
CA TRP A 1 3.39 -30.02 -5.30
C TRP A 1 2.83 -28.63 -5.06
N LEU A 2 1.98 -28.14 -5.98
CA LEU A 2 1.28 -26.88 -5.79
C LEU A 2 0.09 -27.20 -4.88
N LEU A 3 0.06 -26.61 -3.69
CA LEU A 3 -1.11 -26.64 -2.82
C LEU A 3 -1.97 -25.44 -3.23
N ASP A 4 -3.25 -25.70 -3.51
CA ASP A 4 -4.27 -24.68 -3.80
C ASP A 4 -4.71 -24.01 -2.48
N PRO A 5 -5.04 -22.71 -2.36
CA PRO A 5 -5.51 -22.05 -1.12
C PRO A 5 -6.90 -22.51 -0.57
N THR A 6 -7.51 -21.89 0.47
CA THR A 6 -8.92 -22.21 0.91
C THR A 6 -9.81 -20.96 0.86
N ASP A 7 -10.97 -21.02 0.18
CA ASP A 7 -11.95 -19.92 0.15
C ASP A 7 -12.78 -19.82 1.44
N TYR A 8 -13.20 -18.61 1.83
CA TYR A 8 -14.09 -18.37 2.96
C TYR A 8 -15.31 -17.55 2.56
N THR A 9 -16.51 -18.10 2.79
CA THR A 9 -17.77 -17.38 2.57
C THR A 9 -18.35 -16.91 3.90
N ILE A 10 -18.51 -15.60 4.04
CA ILE A 10 -19.28 -15.00 5.14
C ILE A 10 -20.76 -15.03 4.74
N ASP A 11 -21.40 -16.16 5.07
CA ASP A 11 -22.84 -16.32 5.03
C ASP A 11 -23.52 -15.72 6.27
N ALA A 12 -24.83 -15.94 6.45
CA ALA A 12 -25.58 -15.40 7.58
C ALA A 12 -25.10 -15.91 8.95
N ALA A 13 -24.66 -17.17 9.03
CA ALA A 13 -24.18 -17.75 10.28
C ALA A 13 -22.80 -17.18 10.64
N ALA A 14 -21.89 -17.11 9.67
CA ALA A 14 -20.57 -16.50 9.84
C ALA A 14 -20.68 -15.00 10.18
N ALA A 15 -21.56 -14.25 9.51
CA ALA A 15 -21.81 -12.84 9.80
C ALA A 15 -22.30 -12.63 11.24
N THR A 16 -23.20 -13.49 11.72
CA THR A 16 -23.68 -13.46 13.11
C THR A 16 -22.55 -13.72 14.12
N ALA A 17 -21.66 -14.68 13.83
CA ALA A 17 -20.51 -14.96 14.69
C ALA A 17 -19.52 -13.79 14.75
N ILE A 18 -19.26 -13.15 13.60
CA ILE A 18 -18.42 -11.95 13.51
C ILE A 18 -19.05 -10.80 14.30
N HIS A 19 -20.34 -10.52 14.08
CA HIS A 19 -21.10 -9.52 14.84
C HIS A 19 -20.98 -9.72 16.35
N ASN A 20 -21.27 -10.94 16.84
CA ASN A 20 -21.23 -11.25 18.27
C ASN A 20 -19.83 -11.05 18.87
N SER A 21 -18.77 -11.36 18.11
CA SER A 21 -17.38 -11.17 18.56
C SER A 21 -17.02 -9.69 18.65
N LEU A 22 -17.37 -8.91 17.64
CA LEU A 22 -17.13 -7.46 17.59
C LEU A 22 -17.93 -6.74 18.71
N VAL A 23 -19.22 -7.05 18.84
CA VAL A 23 -20.08 -6.50 19.91
C VAL A 23 -19.62 -6.96 21.30
N GLY A 24 -19.03 -8.17 21.39
CA GLY A 24 -18.40 -8.68 22.59
C GLY A 24 -17.07 -8.00 22.98
N GLY A 25 -16.63 -7.00 22.21
CA GLY A 25 -15.42 -6.22 22.53
C GLY A 25 -14.13 -6.78 21.94
N THR A 26 -14.22 -7.70 20.97
CA THR A 26 -13.05 -8.38 20.39
C THR A 26 -12.85 -7.99 18.94
N ASP A 27 -11.61 -7.67 18.56
CA ASP A 27 -11.24 -7.48 17.15
C ASP A 27 -11.31 -8.82 16.40
N VAL A 28 -11.82 -8.81 15.18
CA VAL A 28 -12.00 -10.01 14.38
C VAL A 28 -11.07 -9.98 13.18
N THR A 29 -10.32 -11.06 12.99
CA THR A 29 -9.60 -11.33 11.73
C THR A 29 -10.19 -12.56 11.07
N VAL A 30 -10.65 -12.42 9.84
CA VAL A 30 -10.95 -13.52 8.93
C VAL A 30 -9.80 -13.60 7.93
N GLN A 31 -9.13 -14.73 7.90
CA GLN A 31 -8.00 -14.96 7.00
C GLN A 31 -8.19 -16.28 6.26
N THR A 32 -8.00 -16.28 4.95
CA THR A 32 -7.90 -17.53 4.18
C THR A 32 -6.52 -18.16 4.36
N ALA A 33 -6.27 -19.32 3.76
CA ALA A 33 -5.01 -20.05 3.95
C ALA A 33 -4.20 -20.12 2.66
N THR A 34 -2.88 -20.31 2.77
CA THR A 34 -1.96 -20.63 1.66
C THR A 34 -2.20 -22.01 1.04
N ALA A 35 -2.95 -22.88 1.72
CA ALA A 35 -3.19 -24.26 1.32
C ALA A 35 -4.64 -24.70 1.64
N GLY A 36 -5.18 -25.67 0.88
CA GLY A 36 -6.61 -25.91 0.76
C GLY A 36 -7.09 -26.44 -0.60
N THR A 37 -8.39 -26.26 -0.85
CA THR A 37 -9.11 -26.74 -2.05
C THR A 37 -9.81 -25.63 -2.84
N GLY A 38 -9.54 -24.36 -2.54
CA GLY A 38 -10.12 -23.17 -3.19
C GLY A 38 -9.05 -22.16 -3.57
N ASN A 39 -9.44 -20.97 -4.02
CA ASN A 39 -8.48 -19.98 -4.54
C ASN A 39 -7.89 -19.04 -3.48
N GLY A 40 -8.44 -19.04 -2.26
CA GLY A 40 -8.00 -18.20 -1.16
C GLY A 40 -8.78 -16.90 -1.05
N ASP A 41 -9.99 -16.87 -1.60
CA ASP A 41 -10.85 -15.71 -1.65
C ASP A 41 -11.71 -15.57 -0.38
N ILE A 42 -12.07 -14.34 -0.02
CA ILE A 42 -13.12 -14.03 0.95
C ILE A 42 -14.34 -13.49 0.21
N PHE A 43 -15.53 -14.04 0.50
CA PHE A 43 -16.81 -13.57 -0.03
C PHE A 43 -17.71 -13.07 1.11
N VAL A 44 -17.96 -11.76 1.17
CA VAL A 44 -18.91 -11.16 2.12
C VAL A 44 -20.31 -11.19 1.53
N ASN A 45 -21.03 -12.30 1.71
CA ASN A 45 -22.35 -12.51 1.10
C ASN A 45 -23.52 -12.18 2.04
N SER A 46 -23.26 -12.01 3.33
CA SER A 46 -24.23 -11.53 4.31
C SER A 46 -23.76 -10.24 4.97
N ALA A 47 -24.70 -9.41 5.41
CA ALA A 47 -24.40 -8.12 6.00
C ALA A 47 -23.69 -8.32 7.34
N ILE A 48 -22.68 -7.48 7.61
CA ILE A 48 -21.97 -7.45 8.90
C ILE A 48 -22.19 -6.07 9.50
N ASP A 49 -22.69 -6.03 10.72
CA ASP A 49 -22.84 -4.79 11.48
C ASP A 49 -22.27 -4.93 12.90
N TRP A 50 -21.78 -3.83 13.48
CA TRP A 50 -21.38 -3.77 14.89
C TRP A 50 -21.39 -2.32 15.40
N ASN A 51 -21.37 -2.15 16.72
CA ASN A 51 -21.51 -0.85 17.40
C ASN A 51 -20.43 -0.57 18.45
N THR A 52 -19.34 -1.33 18.44
CA THR A 52 -18.17 -1.16 19.29
C THR A 52 -17.01 -0.52 18.52
N GLY A 53 -15.97 -0.09 19.24
CA GLY A 53 -14.73 0.45 18.68
C GLY A 53 -13.80 -0.61 18.09
N ASN A 54 -14.26 -1.85 17.91
CA ASN A 54 -13.44 -2.97 17.47
C ASN A 54 -13.22 -3.00 15.96
N THR A 55 -12.10 -3.61 15.56
CA THR A 55 -11.66 -3.71 14.16
C THR A 55 -12.07 -5.03 13.53
N LEU A 56 -12.56 -4.95 12.30
CA LEU A 56 -12.72 -6.12 11.43
C LEU A 56 -11.59 -6.12 10.38
N ASN A 57 -10.86 -7.23 10.29
CA ASN A 57 -9.83 -7.46 9.29
C ASN A 57 -10.23 -8.65 8.40
N LEU A 58 -10.35 -8.42 7.10
CA LEU A 58 -10.57 -9.45 6.08
C LEU A 58 -9.30 -9.56 5.24
N SER A 59 -8.58 -10.66 5.39
CA SER A 59 -7.26 -10.90 4.79
C SER A 59 -7.30 -12.14 3.89
N ALA A 60 -7.47 -11.91 2.59
CA ALA A 60 -7.52 -12.97 1.58
C ALA A 60 -6.15 -13.19 0.95
N TYR A 61 -5.79 -14.45 0.68
CA TYR A 61 -4.63 -14.80 -0.14
C TYR A 61 -4.83 -14.49 -1.63
N ARG A 62 -6.07 -14.27 -2.07
CA ARG A 62 -6.38 -13.78 -3.42
C ARG A 62 -7.40 -12.64 -3.34
N ASP A 63 -8.68 -12.86 -3.63
CA ASP A 63 -9.67 -11.78 -3.72
C ASP A 63 -10.42 -11.52 -2.40
N VAL A 64 -10.76 -10.27 -2.13
CA VAL A 64 -11.82 -9.92 -1.17
C VAL A 64 -13.02 -9.37 -1.94
N ASN A 65 -14.13 -10.10 -1.93
CA ASN A 65 -15.36 -9.76 -2.63
C ASN A 65 -16.45 -9.34 -1.64
N VAL A 66 -16.72 -8.04 -1.53
CA VAL A 66 -17.75 -7.49 -0.64
C VAL A 66 -19.07 -7.37 -1.38
N ASN A 67 -19.93 -8.38 -1.24
CA ASN A 67 -21.22 -8.49 -1.92
C ASN A 67 -22.41 -8.03 -1.06
N SER A 68 -22.20 -7.82 0.23
CA SER A 68 -23.19 -7.33 1.18
C SER A 68 -22.62 -6.22 2.07
N THR A 69 -23.49 -5.43 2.68
CA THR A 69 -23.12 -4.21 3.40
C THR A 69 -22.28 -4.51 4.64
N ILE A 70 -21.29 -3.65 4.91
CA ILE A 70 -20.50 -3.66 6.15
C ILE A 70 -20.73 -2.33 6.88
N THR A 71 -21.23 -2.39 8.12
CA THR A 71 -21.60 -1.19 8.89
C THR A 71 -21.02 -1.20 10.30
N GLY A 72 -20.17 -0.22 10.62
CA GLY A 72 -19.67 0.00 11.99
C GLY A 72 -20.20 1.32 12.54
N THR A 73 -20.66 1.33 13.79
CA THR A 73 -21.21 2.56 14.44
C THR A 73 -20.54 2.95 15.76
N GLY A 74 -19.54 2.17 16.18
CA GLY A 74 -18.85 2.37 17.46
C GLY A 74 -17.48 3.05 17.38
N GLY A 75 -17.08 3.56 16.22
CA GLY A 75 -15.73 4.10 16.02
C GLY A 75 -14.65 3.04 15.72
N GLY A 76 -15.04 1.83 15.31
CA GLY A 76 -14.10 0.78 14.91
C GLY A 76 -13.49 1.01 13.51
N ASN A 77 -12.53 0.17 13.14
CA ASN A 77 -11.86 0.21 11.83
C ASN A 77 -12.21 -1.01 10.97
N LEU A 78 -12.01 -0.90 9.66
CA LEU A 78 -12.12 -1.98 8.70
C LEU A 78 -10.84 -2.08 7.87
N VAL A 79 -10.29 -3.28 7.78
CA VAL A 79 -9.17 -3.61 6.90
C VAL A 79 -9.61 -4.66 5.90
N LEU A 80 -9.44 -4.36 4.61
CA LEU A 80 -9.64 -5.29 3.51
C LEU A 80 -8.29 -5.49 2.82
N ARG A 81 -7.75 -6.71 2.87
CA ARG A 81 -6.47 -7.04 2.24
C ARG A 81 -6.64 -8.20 1.28
N ALA A 82 -6.41 -7.95 0.01
CA ALA A 82 -6.17 -8.97 -1.00
C ALA A 82 -4.68 -9.36 -1.01
N ASP A 83 -4.36 -10.45 -1.72
CA ASP A 83 -2.99 -10.86 -2.01
C ASP A 83 -2.10 -10.98 -0.77
N ASN A 84 -2.57 -11.72 0.24
CA ASN A 84 -1.92 -11.70 1.54
C ASN A 84 -0.46 -12.22 1.53
N ASN A 85 -0.07 -12.98 0.50
CA ASN A 85 1.30 -13.46 0.27
C ASN A 85 2.13 -12.57 -0.69
N GLY A 86 1.54 -11.55 -1.30
CA GLY A 86 2.25 -10.65 -2.21
C GLY A 86 2.74 -11.35 -3.47
N GLU A 87 1.92 -12.21 -4.08
CA GLU A 87 2.23 -12.91 -5.32
C GLU A 87 1.69 -12.16 -6.56
N GLY A 88 1.14 -10.96 -6.39
CA GLY A 88 0.55 -10.15 -7.44
C GLY A 88 -0.80 -10.69 -7.92
N GLN A 89 -1.48 -11.47 -7.09
CA GLN A 89 -2.73 -12.14 -7.45
C GLN A 89 -3.90 -11.69 -6.57
N GLY A 90 -5.02 -11.43 -7.24
CA GLY A 90 -6.27 -11.03 -6.58
C GLY A 90 -6.34 -9.55 -6.24
N THR A 91 -7.54 -9.08 -5.91
CA THR A 91 -7.85 -7.68 -5.64
C THR A 91 -9.03 -7.54 -4.67
N VAL A 92 -9.39 -6.31 -4.32
CA VAL A 92 -10.58 -6.02 -3.53
C VAL A 92 -11.70 -5.52 -4.44
N ASN A 93 -12.85 -6.19 -4.39
CA ASN A 93 -14.05 -5.85 -5.16
C ASN A 93 -15.17 -5.41 -4.21
N LEU A 94 -15.65 -4.16 -4.36
CA LEU A 94 -16.75 -3.62 -3.57
C LEU A 94 -18.04 -3.55 -4.38
N ASN A 95 -18.88 -4.56 -4.24
CA ASN A 95 -20.20 -4.64 -4.87
C ASN A 95 -21.30 -4.03 -3.98
N ALA A 96 -21.07 -3.96 -2.67
CA ALA A 96 -21.94 -3.31 -1.68
C ALA A 96 -21.28 -2.11 -0.99
N ASN A 97 -22.07 -1.34 -0.22
CA ASN A 97 -21.59 -0.16 0.49
C ASN A 97 -20.94 -0.52 1.84
N ILE A 98 -19.97 0.29 2.23
CA ILE A 98 -19.30 0.29 3.54
C ILE A 98 -19.60 1.63 4.23
N SER A 99 -19.97 1.58 5.50
CA SER A 99 -20.24 2.78 6.29
C SER A 99 -19.72 2.63 7.73
N LEU A 100 -18.66 3.37 8.07
CA LEU A 100 -18.15 3.46 9.44
C LEU A 100 -18.47 4.83 10.04
N THR A 101 -19.11 4.84 11.21
CA THR A 101 -19.50 6.05 11.94
C THR A 101 -19.27 5.89 13.46
N GLY A 102 -19.42 6.99 14.19
CA GLY A 102 -19.33 7.01 15.66
C GLY A 102 -17.90 7.19 16.18
N GLY A 103 -17.73 7.10 17.51
CA GLY A 103 -16.45 7.33 18.18
C GLY A 103 -15.98 8.79 18.18
N SER A 104 -14.89 9.07 18.91
CA SER A 104 -14.21 10.37 18.91
C SER A 104 -12.71 10.15 19.13
N GLY A 105 -11.88 10.76 18.29
CA GLY A 105 -10.41 10.61 18.34
C GLY A 105 -9.78 10.52 16.96
N SER A 106 -8.45 10.44 16.93
CA SER A 106 -7.69 10.14 15.71
C SER A 106 -7.68 8.63 15.45
N ASN A 107 -7.61 8.22 14.19
CA ASN A 107 -7.48 6.81 13.75
C ASN A 107 -8.68 5.89 14.05
N ILE A 108 -9.88 6.42 14.02
CA ILE A 108 -11.15 5.68 14.13
C ILE A 108 -11.96 5.83 12.84
N ASN A 109 -12.86 4.88 12.56
CA ASN A 109 -13.62 4.81 11.31
C ASN A 109 -12.75 4.77 10.05
N ASN A 110 -11.54 4.22 10.16
CA ASN A 110 -10.66 4.04 9.02
C ASN A 110 -11.09 2.79 8.24
N VAL A 111 -11.22 2.94 6.93
CA VAL A 111 -11.33 1.87 5.95
C VAL A 111 -10.01 1.81 5.19
N SER A 112 -9.21 0.79 5.47
CA SER A 112 -7.92 0.55 4.78
C SER A 112 -8.08 -0.59 3.80
N ILE A 113 -7.80 -0.34 2.53
CA ILE A 113 -7.93 -1.32 1.45
C ILE A 113 -6.56 -1.55 0.83
N TYR A 114 -6.08 -2.79 0.85
CA TYR A 114 -4.82 -3.22 0.24
C TYR A 114 -5.16 -4.12 -0.94
N TYR A 115 -4.82 -3.69 -2.16
CA TYR A 115 -5.31 -4.30 -3.39
C TYR A 115 -4.29 -4.20 -4.53
N ASN A 116 -4.37 -5.14 -5.47
CA ASN A 116 -3.66 -5.02 -6.75
C ASN A 116 -4.54 -4.25 -7.76
N PRO A 117 -4.10 -3.08 -8.25
CA PRO A 117 -4.79 -2.38 -9.34
C PRO A 117 -4.50 -3.05 -10.69
N ALA A 118 -5.24 -2.71 -11.73
CA ALA A 118 -4.95 -3.18 -13.09
C ALA A 118 -3.59 -2.69 -13.58
N SER A 119 -3.24 -1.44 -13.23
CA SER A 119 -1.88 -0.89 -13.26
C SER A 119 -1.83 0.35 -12.38
N TYR A 120 -0.65 0.84 -12.02
CA TYR A 120 -0.52 2.07 -11.23
C TYR A 120 -0.98 3.34 -11.96
N THR A 121 -1.13 3.29 -13.27
CA THR A 121 -1.59 4.44 -14.08
C THR A 121 -3.04 4.31 -14.56
N ASP A 122 -3.68 3.17 -14.32
CA ASP A 122 -5.07 2.94 -14.74
C ASP A 122 -6.02 3.83 -13.92
N SER A 123 -6.76 4.72 -14.59
CA SER A 123 -7.60 5.71 -13.90
C SER A 123 -8.79 5.11 -13.16
N ALA A 124 -9.23 3.91 -13.52
CA ALA A 124 -10.33 3.22 -12.87
C ALA A 124 -9.89 2.50 -11.59
N THR A 125 -8.61 2.17 -11.46
CA THR A 125 -8.09 1.36 -10.36
C THR A 125 -6.94 1.98 -9.58
N ASN A 126 -6.34 3.09 -10.02
CA ASN A 126 -5.27 3.75 -9.27
C ASN A 126 -5.80 4.53 -8.04
N SER A 127 -4.94 4.72 -7.05
CA SER A 127 -5.18 5.56 -5.87
C SER A 127 -4.08 6.60 -5.77
N THR A 128 -4.44 7.88 -5.67
CA THR A 128 -3.49 9.00 -5.67
C THR A 128 -3.88 10.06 -4.65
N THR A 129 -2.88 10.80 -4.18
CA THR A 129 -3.03 11.91 -3.22
C THR A 129 -2.35 13.18 -3.72
N SER A 130 -2.73 14.30 -3.11
CA SER A 130 -2.00 15.56 -3.21
C SER A 130 -1.89 16.15 -1.80
N THR A 131 -0.70 16.65 -1.44
CA THR A 131 -0.45 17.25 -0.14
C THR A 131 -0.10 18.72 -0.33
N SER A 132 -0.82 19.62 0.36
CA SER A 132 -0.58 21.06 0.31
C SER A 132 0.51 21.52 1.27
N ILE A 133 0.94 22.78 1.10
CA ILE A 133 2.01 23.41 1.89
C ILE A 133 1.75 23.44 3.40
N ASP A 134 0.47 23.48 3.80
CA ASP A 134 0.04 23.41 5.21
C ASP A 134 0.13 21.99 5.80
N GLY A 135 0.40 20.99 4.97
CA GLY A 135 0.49 19.58 5.33
C GLY A 135 -0.83 18.82 5.23
N ALA A 136 -1.88 19.41 4.67
CA ALA A 136 -3.12 18.69 4.44
C ALA A 136 -2.99 17.76 3.22
N THR A 137 -3.20 16.47 3.42
CA THR A 137 -3.25 15.47 2.34
C THR A 137 -4.70 15.23 1.93
N VAL A 138 -4.97 15.32 0.62
CA VAL A 138 -6.27 15.00 0.02
C VAL A 138 -6.14 13.90 -1.00
N THR A 139 -7.10 12.97 -1.01
CA THR A 139 -7.21 11.92 -2.02
C THR A 139 -7.70 12.53 -3.33
N THR A 140 -6.90 12.43 -4.39
CA THR A 140 -7.21 12.95 -5.73
C THR A 140 -7.89 11.91 -6.61
N ASN A 141 -7.51 10.63 -6.50
CA ASN A 141 -8.25 9.50 -7.05
C ASN A 141 -8.31 8.33 -6.06
N ASN A 142 -9.42 7.61 -6.02
CA ASN A 142 -9.55 6.37 -5.25
C ASN A 142 -10.72 5.54 -5.81
N PRO A 143 -10.49 4.26 -6.20
CA PRO A 143 -11.48 3.48 -6.92
C PRO A 143 -12.66 3.04 -6.04
N TYR A 144 -12.54 3.15 -4.72
CA TYR A 144 -13.52 2.69 -3.74
C TYR A 144 -14.36 3.84 -3.14
N LYS A 145 -14.06 5.10 -3.48
CA LYS A 145 -14.69 6.29 -2.89
C LYS A 145 -16.21 6.31 -3.01
N SER A 146 -16.78 5.75 -4.07
CA SER A 146 -18.24 5.69 -4.26
C SER A 146 -18.95 4.64 -3.40
N LYS A 147 -18.19 3.68 -2.83
CA LYS A 147 -18.70 2.56 -2.04
C LYS A 147 -18.49 2.76 -0.53
N VAL A 148 -17.53 3.60 -0.14
CA VAL A 148 -17.32 3.98 1.26
C VAL A 148 -18.05 5.29 1.52
N THR A 149 -19.25 5.20 2.10
CA THR A 149 -20.16 6.36 2.26
C THR A 149 -19.90 7.15 3.55
N ASN A 150 -19.28 6.52 4.55
CA ASN A 150 -18.83 7.15 5.79
C ASN A 150 -17.52 6.50 6.27
N GLY A 151 -16.66 7.30 6.91
CA GLY A 151 -15.34 6.89 7.37
C GLY A 151 -14.21 7.53 6.57
N SER A 152 -12.98 7.42 7.10
CA SER A 152 -11.76 7.82 6.40
C SER A 152 -11.28 6.67 5.52
N LEU A 153 -11.02 6.92 4.24
CA LEU A 153 -10.64 5.87 3.28
C LEU A 153 -9.20 6.03 2.81
N ALA A 154 -8.40 4.98 3.00
CA ALA A 154 -7.10 4.83 2.37
C ALA A 154 -7.09 3.55 1.53
N ALA A 155 -6.72 3.67 0.25
CA ALA A 155 -6.56 2.52 -0.64
C ALA A 155 -5.10 2.46 -1.11
N TYR A 156 -4.42 1.40 -0.72
CA TYR A 156 -3.01 1.12 -0.99
C TYR A 156 -2.89 0.15 -2.15
N MET A 157 -2.29 0.62 -3.24
CA MET A 157 -1.87 -0.23 -4.34
C MET A 157 -0.68 -1.06 -3.88
N LEU A 158 -0.82 -2.38 -3.89
CA LEU A 158 0.21 -3.29 -3.40
C LEU A 158 1.43 -3.28 -4.32
N VAL A 159 2.61 -3.32 -3.70
CA VAL A 159 3.92 -3.47 -4.33
C VAL A 159 4.44 -4.85 -3.92
N ASN A 160 4.43 -5.78 -4.87
CA ASN A 160 4.69 -7.20 -4.62
C ASN A 160 6.04 -7.65 -5.18
N SER A 161 6.67 -6.84 -6.04
CA SER A 161 7.86 -7.23 -6.78
C SER A 161 8.77 -6.05 -7.09
N LEU A 162 9.99 -6.34 -7.54
CA LEU A 162 10.88 -5.31 -8.10
C LEU A 162 10.27 -4.61 -9.31
N ALA A 163 9.49 -5.30 -10.13
CA ALA A 163 8.81 -4.70 -11.27
C ALA A 163 7.73 -3.71 -10.83
N ASP A 164 6.97 -4.05 -9.79
CA ASP A 164 6.00 -3.12 -9.18
C ASP A 164 6.70 -1.90 -8.61
N LEU A 165 7.78 -2.10 -7.85
CA LEU A 165 8.59 -1.01 -7.31
C LEU A 165 9.12 -0.10 -8.44
N ASP A 166 9.55 -0.68 -9.56
CA ASP A 166 10.00 0.06 -10.75
C ASP A 166 8.86 0.89 -11.37
N ASN A 167 7.64 0.32 -11.42
CA ASN A 167 6.43 0.93 -11.96
C ASN A 167 5.94 2.15 -11.19
N ILE A 168 6.33 2.34 -9.92
CA ILE A 168 5.98 3.54 -9.13
C ILE A 168 6.42 4.83 -9.83
N ARG A 169 7.48 4.77 -10.66
CA ARG A 169 7.93 5.94 -11.45
C ARG A 169 6.90 6.46 -12.44
N ASN A 170 5.91 5.64 -12.78
CA ASN A 170 4.84 6.03 -13.69
C ASN A 170 3.66 6.72 -12.97
N ASN A 171 3.64 6.71 -11.63
CA ASN A 171 2.62 7.39 -10.82
C ASN A 171 3.21 7.87 -9.48
N LEU A 172 3.92 9.00 -9.52
CA LEU A 172 4.69 9.52 -8.38
C LEU A 172 3.84 10.08 -7.22
N SER A 173 2.52 10.25 -7.41
CA SER A 173 1.58 10.70 -6.38
C SER A 173 0.70 9.57 -5.84
N GLY A 174 1.02 8.32 -6.18
CA GLY A 174 0.25 7.15 -5.77
C GLY A 174 0.33 6.83 -4.28
N VAL A 175 -0.63 6.04 -3.82
CA VAL A 175 -0.69 5.48 -2.45
C VAL A 175 -0.33 4.00 -2.53
N TYR A 176 0.79 3.64 -1.93
CA TYR A 176 1.43 2.32 -2.07
C TYR A 176 1.63 1.64 -0.73
N ALA A 177 1.56 0.31 -0.71
CA ALA A 177 2.08 -0.49 0.39
C ALA A 177 2.87 -1.70 -0.09
N LEU A 178 4.01 -2.00 0.54
CA LEU A 178 4.66 -3.30 0.33
C LEU A 178 3.76 -4.42 0.86
N SER A 179 3.69 -5.52 0.13
CA SER A 179 2.95 -6.71 0.55
C SER A 179 3.81 -7.82 1.14
N LYS A 180 5.12 -7.77 0.84
CA LYS A 180 6.17 -8.69 1.28
C LYS A 180 7.54 -8.00 1.19
N ASP A 181 8.55 -8.68 1.72
CA ASP A 181 9.94 -8.27 1.55
C ASP A 181 10.36 -8.39 0.08
N ILE A 182 11.18 -7.45 -0.38
CA ILE A 182 11.67 -7.40 -1.76
C ILE A 182 13.18 -7.65 -1.78
N ASP A 183 13.59 -8.74 -2.40
CA ASP A 183 14.99 -8.97 -2.78
C ASP A 183 15.34 -8.09 -3.99
N ALA A 184 16.18 -7.09 -3.76
CA ALA A 184 16.65 -6.13 -4.76
C ALA A 184 18.07 -6.41 -5.27
N ASN A 185 18.67 -7.57 -4.97
CA ASN A 185 20.02 -7.91 -5.43
C ASN A 185 20.14 -7.91 -6.97
N GLU A 186 19.08 -8.29 -7.68
CA GLU A 186 19.06 -8.28 -9.15
C GLU A 186 19.34 -6.89 -9.74
N THR A 187 18.98 -5.83 -9.01
CA THR A 187 19.18 -4.43 -9.44
C THR A 187 20.64 -4.12 -9.74
N GLY A 188 21.61 -4.84 -9.16
CA GLY A 188 23.04 -4.66 -9.44
C GLY A 188 23.44 -4.88 -10.91
N THR A 189 22.64 -5.63 -11.68
CA THR A 189 22.87 -5.85 -13.12
C THR A 189 22.04 -4.93 -14.02
N TRP A 190 21.07 -4.21 -13.46
CA TRP A 190 20.18 -3.34 -14.21
C TRP A 190 20.92 -2.16 -14.82
N ASN A 191 20.32 -1.60 -15.88
CA ASN A 191 20.80 -0.39 -16.56
C ASN A 191 22.29 -0.50 -16.96
N SER A 192 22.68 -1.63 -17.55
CA SER A 192 24.08 -1.93 -17.93
C SER A 192 25.05 -1.85 -16.74
N GLY A 193 24.62 -2.29 -15.56
CA GLY A 193 25.40 -2.23 -14.32
C GLY A 193 25.35 -0.89 -13.58
N ALA A 194 24.54 0.06 -14.03
CA ALA A 194 24.30 1.32 -13.33
C ALA A 194 23.37 1.17 -12.11
N GLY A 195 22.77 0.00 -11.90
CA GLY A 195 21.95 -0.26 -10.73
C GLY A 195 20.51 0.21 -10.89
N TRP A 196 19.85 0.45 -9.75
CA TRP A 196 18.54 1.06 -9.61
C TRP A 196 18.51 2.51 -10.13
N ARG A 197 17.43 2.85 -10.85
CA ARG A 197 17.08 4.25 -11.15
C ARG A 197 16.21 4.79 -10.03
N SER A 198 16.58 5.88 -9.39
CA SER A 198 15.80 6.41 -8.26
C SER A 198 14.38 6.81 -8.66
N ILE A 199 13.39 6.51 -7.81
CA ILE A 199 12.01 6.96 -7.99
C ILE A 199 11.97 8.48 -7.80
N GLY A 200 11.59 9.22 -8.84
CA GLY A 200 11.71 10.68 -8.85
C GLY A 200 13.16 11.18 -8.83
N GLY A 201 14.10 10.44 -9.45
CA GLY A 201 15.53 10.76 -9.47
C GLY A 201 15.94 12.00 -10.27
N VAL A 202 15.23 12.27 -11.37
CA VAL A 202 15.51 13.41 -12.26
C VAL A 202 14.75 14.62 -11.75
N TYR A 203 15.45 15.75 -11.57
CA TYR A 203 14.81 17.01 -11.22
C TYR A 203 14.57 17.87 -12.46
N VAL A 204 13.30 17.98 -12.87
CA VAL A 204 12.85 18.97 -13.87
C VAL A 204 11.98 20.02 -13.19
N ASP A 205 10.94 19.56 -12.50
CA ASP A 205 10.02 20.34 -11.68
C ASP A 205 9.37 19.45 -10.60
N ASP A 206 8.47 20.01 -9.81
CA ASP A 206 7.78 19.31 -8.71
C ASP A 206 7.01 18.06 -9.17
N SER A 207 6.59 17.96 -10.44
CA SER A 207 5.86 16.78 -10.97
C SER A 207 6.75 15.56 -11.18
N THR A 208 8.07 15.76 -11.22
CA THR A 208 9.07 14.69 -11.37
C THR A 208 9.52 14.09 -10.04
N MET A 209 9.01 14.60 -8.91
CA MET A 209 9.36 14.13 -7.58
C MET A 209 8.31 13.15 -7.04
N PHE A 210 8.73 12.20 -6.20
CA PHE A 210 7.78 11.39 -5.46
C PHE A 210 7.04 12.27 -4.43
N SER A 211 5.72 12.27 -4.52
CA SER A 211 4.81 13.05 -3.66
C SER A 211 3.70 12.22 -3.03
N GLY A 212 3.72 10.92 -3.30
CA GLY A 212 2.74 9.97 -2.81
C GLY A 212 2.98 9.52 -1.37
N ILE A 213 2.26 8.46 -1.03
CA ILE A 213 2.39 7.73 0.24
C ILE A 213 2.98 6.37 -0.07
N PHE A 214 4.02 5.99 0.66
CA PHE A 214 4.62 4.66 0.58
C PHE A 214 4.73 4.06 1.97
N ASP A 215 3.87 3.07 2.26
CA ASP A 215 3.91 2.31 3.49
C ASP A 215 4.66 1.00 3.28
N GLY A 216 5.83 0.83 3.89
CA GLY A 216 6.56 -0.42 3.83
C GLY A 216 5.83 -1.57 4.54
N GLY A 217 4.76 -1.32 5.30
CA GLY A 217 3.99 -2.38 5.95
C GLY A 217 4.78 -3.21 6.97
N GLY A 218 5.96 -2.73 7.40
CA GLY A 218 6.91 -3.46 8.22
C GLY A 218 7.86 -4.36 7.44
N HIS A 219 7.80 -4.37 6.10
CA HIS A 219 8.66 -5.13 5.20
C HIS A 219 9.99 -4.43 4.90
N VAL A 220 10.91 -5.19 4.33
CA VAL A 220 12.22 -4.71 3.91
C VAL A 220 12.42 -4.77 2.41
N ILE A 221 13.23 -3.84 1.89
CA ILE A 221 13.85 -3.93 0.57
C ILE A 221 15.33 -4.22 0.80
N ASP A 222 15.80 -5.39 0.41
CA ASP A 222 17.14 -5.89 0.69
C ASP A 222 18.05 -5.88 -0.54
N GLY A 223 19.31 -5.46 -0.41
CA GLY A 223 20.32 -5.62 -1.47
C GLY A 223 20.23 -4.64 -2.64
N LEU A 224 19.56 -3.49 -2.45
CA LEU A 224 19.41 -2.47 -3.50
C LEU A 224 20.78 -1.93 -3.94
N THR A 225 21.08 -1.97 -5.24
CA THR A 225 22.32 -1.40 -5.79
C THR A 225 22.07 -0.08 -6.52
N ILE A 226 22.79 0.98 -6.17
CA ILE A 226 22.72 2.30 -6.80
C ILE A 226 24.12 2.66 -7.32
N ASN A 227 24.29 2.69 -8.65
CA ASN A 227 25.59 2.95 -9.31
C ASN A 227 25.48 3.88 -10.53
N ASN A 228 24.58 4.86 -10.48
CA ASN A 228 24.34 5.74 -11.62
C ASN A 228 25.42 6.83 -11.73
N SER A 229 26.55 6.51 -12.37
CA SER A 229 27.65 7.44 -12.63
C SER A 229 27.32 8.54 -13.66
N THR A 230 26.23 8.38 -14.40
CA THR A 230 25.77 9.32 -15.44
C THR A 230 24.72 10.32 -14.95
N ALA A 231 24.40 10.34 -13.66
CA ALA A 231 23.45 11.28 -13.08
C ALA A 231 23.85 12.74 -13.35
N ALA A 232 22.87 13.55 -13.74
CA ALA A 232 23.04 14.96 -14.09
C ALA A 232 23.24 15.83 -12.84
N ILE A 233 23.62 17.10 -13.06
CA ILE A 233 23.69 18.06 -11.96
C ILE A 233 22.30 18.23 -11.34
N ASN A 234 22.23 18.18 -10.00
CA ASN A 234 21.00 18.23 -9.20
C ASN A 234 20.12 16.98 -9.23
N ASP A 235 20.54 15.90 -9.89
CA ASP A 235 19.89 14.60 -9.69
C ASP A 235 20.09 14.13 -8.24
N ALA A 236 19.14 13.32 -7.78
CA ALA A 236 19.15 12.73 -6.46
C ALA A 236 19.09 11.20 -6.56
N LEU A 237 19.99 10.54 -5.84
CA LEU A 237 20.14 9.09 -5.84
C LEU A 237 19.70 8.50 -4.50
N GLY A 238 19.00 7.37 -4.58
CA GLY A 238 18.36 6.65 -3.47
C GLY A 238 17.34 5.64 -4.00
N LEU A 239 16.65 4.92 -3.12
CA LEU A 239 15.40 4.23 -3.52
C LEU A 239 14.45 5.26 -4.14
N PHE A 240 14.20 6.33 -3.39
CA PHE A 240 13.63 7.57 -3.88
C PHE A 240 14.73 8.60 -4.14
N GLY A 241 14.61 9.37 -5.21
CA GLY A 241 15.53 10.45 -5.51
C GLY A 241 15.09 11.71 -4.78
N ASN A 242 14.17 12.44 -5.40
CA ASN A 242 13.60 13.66 -4.87
C ASN A 242 12.21 13.41 -4.27
N LEU A 243 12.01 13.87 -3.04
CA LEU A 243 10.73 13.85 -2.33
C LEU A 243 10.10 15.24 -2.29
N ASN A 244 8.78 15.29 -2.50
CA ASN A 244 7.97 16.50 -2.40
C ASN A 244 6.66 16.23 -1.67
N TYR A 245 6.55 16.65 -0.40
CA TYR A 245 5.39 16.33 0.45
C TYR A 245 5.08 14.83 0.59
N ALA A 246 6.06 13.97 0.30
CA ALA A 246 5.90 12.53 0.37
C ALA A 246 5.82 12.05 1.82
N THR A 247 5.06 10.97 2.03
CA THR A 247 5.06 10.22 3.29
C THR A 247 5.61 8.84 3.03
N ILE A 248 6.68 8.47 3.73
CA ILE A 248 7.24 7.13 3.70
C ILE A 248 7.24 6.61 5.13
N SER A 249 6.68 5.43 5.35
CA SER A 249 6.57 4.85 6.69
C SER A 249 6.86 3.36 6.72
N ASN A 250 7.27 2.85 7.87
CA ASN A 250 7.35 1.41 8.18
C ASN A 250 8.14 0.59 7.15
N LEU A 251 9.26 1.13 6.68
CA LEU A 251 10.07 0.54 5.61
C LEU A 251 11.51 0.34 6.08
N GLY A 252 12.01 -0.89 6.01
CA GLY A 252 13.44 -1.17 6.14
C GLY A 252 14.15 -1.18 4.79
N LEU A 253 15.33 -0.57 4.71
CA LEU A 253 16.26 -0.74 3.60
C LEU A 253 17.52 -1.45 4.11
N GLU A 254 17.68 -2.70 3.73
CA GLU A 254 18.79 -3.53 4.17
C GLU A 254 19.83 -3.73 3.05
N ASN A 255 21.10 -3.87 3.45
CA ASN A 255 22.22 -4.20 2.57
C ASN A 255 22.33 -3.34 1.29
N VAL A 256 21.99 -2.05 1.38
CA VAL A 256 22.06 -1.12 0.24
C VAL A 256 23.52 -0.88 -0.17
N ASN A 257 23.81 -1.11 -1.45
CA ASN A 257 25.12 -0.87 -2.05
C ASN A 257 25.10 0.39 -2.91
N ILE A 258 25.77 1.45 -2.44
CA ILE A 258 25.83 2.75 -3.14
C ILE A 258 27.25 3.01 -3.64
N VAL A 259 27.40 3.15 -4.95
CA VAL A 259 28.67 3.45 -5.61
C VAL A 259 28.46 4.60 -6.60
N TYR A 260 28.84 5.83 -6.27
CA TYR A 260 28.81 6.92 -7.23
C TYR A 260 30.22 7.26 -7.74
N LYS A 261 30.44 7.08 -9.04
CA LYS A 261 31.70 7.40 -9.74
C LYS A 261 31.54 8.52 -10.79
N GLY A 262 30.44 9.28 -10.72
CA GLY A 262 30.22 10.41 -11.61
C GLY A 262 31.01 11.66 -11.20
N SER A 263 31.13 12.61 -12.12
CA SER A 263 31.84 13.89 -11.89
C SER A 263 30.92 15.04 -11.48
N GLN A 264 29.61 14.81 -11.45
CA GLN A 264 28.61 15.85 -11.19
C GLN A 264 28.29 15.96 -9.69
N TYR A 265 27.80 17.12 -9.28
CA TYR A 265 27.24 17.31 -7.94
C TYR A 265 25.83 16.72 -7.89
N VAL A 266 25.72 15.60 -7.17
CA VAL A 266 24.46 14.89 -6.91
C VAL A 266 24.23 14.78 -5.40
N THR A 267 22.97 14.60 -5.01
CA THR A 267 22.62 14.25 -3.63
C THR A 267 22.36 12.76 -3.55
N ILE A 268 22.78 12.10 -2.47
CA ILE A 268 22.67 10.65 -2.32
C ILE A 268 22.26 10.31 -0.90
N GLY A 269 21.25 9.47 -0.75
CA GLY A 269 20.85 8.84 0.49
C GLY A 269 20.12 7.54 0.19
N ALA A 270 20.35 6.50 0.99
CA ALA A 270 19.85 5.16 0.70
C ALA A 270 18.34 5.14 0.49
N LEU A 271 17.58 5.70 1.44
CA LEU A 271 16.13 5.84 1.33
C LEU A 271 15.72 6.95 0.37
N ALA A 272 16.30 8.14 0.54
CA ALA A 272 15.98 9.32 -0.25
C ALA A 272 17.23 10.18 -0.48
N GLY A 273 17.44 10.65 -1.71
CA GLY A 273 18.54 11.55 -2.03
C GLY A 273 18.32 12.99 -1.53
N LYS A 274 17.11 13.54 -1.73
CA LYS A 274 16.76 14.89 -1.30
C LYS A 274 15.26 15.03 -1.00
N SER A 275 14.91 15.85 0.00
CA SER A 275 13.54 16.27 0.28
C SER A 275 13.43 17.79 0.13
N TYR A 276 12.50 18.29 -0.69
CA TYR A 276 12.33 19.72 -0.96
C TYR A 276 11.35 20.40 0.01
N ASN A 277 10.14 19.86 0.11
CA ASN A 277 9.10 20.33 1.02
C ASN A 277 8.93 19.36 2.19
N ARG A 278 7.81 19.46 2.94
CA ARG A 278 7.50 18.63 4.11
C ARG A 278 7.36 17.14 3.75
N GLY A 279 8.49 16.44 3.63
CA GLY A 279 8.55 14.98 3.58
C GLY A 279 8.52 14.41 5.00
N THR A 280 7.78 13.32 5.19
CA THR A 280 7.74 12.59 6.46
C THR A 280 8.32 11.20 6.28
N LEU A 281 9.30 10.85 7.12
CA LEU A 281 9.87 9.52 7.24
C LEU A 281 9.60 9.01 8.65
N THR A 282 8.87 7.91 8.80
CA THR A 282 8.44 7.40 10.12
C THR A 282 8.68 5.90 10.20
N ASN A 283 9.37 5.41 11.23
CA ASN A 283 9.68 3.99 11.40
C ASN A 283 10.43 3.39 10.19
N CYS A 284 11.40 4.14 9.65
CA CYS A 284 12.28 3.66 8.58
C CYS A 284 13.70 3.44 9.12
N TYR A 285 14.40 2.42 8.61
CA TYR A 285 15.77 2.07 8.99
C TYR A 285 16.61 1.63 7.79
#